data_AF-A0A661JYH7-F1
#
_entry.id   AF-A0A661JYH7-F1
#
_cell.length_a   1.000
_cell.length_b   1.000
_cell.length_c   1.000
_cell.angle_alpha   90.00
_cell.angle_beta   90.00
_cell.angle_gamma   90.00
#
_symmetry.space_group_name_H-M   'P 1'
#
loop_
_entity.id
_entity.type
_entity.pdbx_description
1 polymer ?
#
loop_
_entity_poly.entity_id
_entity_poly.type
_entity_poly.pdbx_seq_one_letter_code
_entity_poly.pdbx_strand_id
1 'polypeptide(L)'
;MVLLRPEESKGRDPDEMAMGVFLKALEIVGGPRKLIEYRNLTWLPSLLEAAYAVVLREEFMKTEDEIAQFLGLTRQTVRNILRADPEAVMERLSGELRQRGPRAHIAGGLAKRAFREIREARGPCPMP
;
A
#
# COMPACT_ATOMS: atom_id res chain seq x y z
N MET A 1 0.48 18.95 -10.64
CA MET A 1 -0.21 19.05 -9.35
C MET A 1 -1.70 19.00 -9.64
N VAL A 2 -2.30 17.81 -9.56
CA VAL A 2 -3.74 17.64 -9.78
C VAL A 2 -4.42 17.98 -8.46
N LEU A 3 -5.06 19.15 -8.40
CA LEU A 3 -5.94 19.55 -7.32
C LEU A 3 -7.23 18.72 -7.47
N LEU A 4 -7.46 17.80 -6.53
CA LEU A 4 -8.77 17.18 -6.34
C LEU A 4 -9.80 18.27 -6.10
N ARG A 5 -10.90 18.24 -6.84
CA ARG A 5 -11.99 19.21 -6.68
C ARG A 5 -12.77 18.86 -5.40
N PRO A 6 -13.20 19.85 -4.59
CA PRO A 6 -13.76 19.61 -3.25
C PRO A 6 -15.14 18.90 -3.23
N GLU A 7 -15.82 18.79 -4.37
CA GLU A 7 -17.27 18.53 -4.41
C GLU A 7 -17.67 17.04 -4.47
N GLU A 8 -16.71 16.10 -4.44
CA GLU A 8 -16.99 14.64 -4.52
C GLU A 8 -16.93 13.91 -3.16
N SER A 9 -16.68 14.60 -2.04
CA SER A 9 -16.48 13.94 -0.73
C SER A 9 -17.75 13.68 0.08
N LYS A 10 -18.68 12.90 -0.47
CA LYS A 10 -19.50 11.98 0.36
C LYS A 10 -19.06 10.54 0.09
N GLY A 11 -17.83 10.24 0.51
CA GLY A 11 -17.26 8.89 0.45
C GLY A 11 -15.73 8.90 0.42
N ARG A 12 -15.11 8.97 1.61
CA ARG A 12 -13.69 8.76 2.00
C ARG A 12 -12.59 9.17 1.00
N ASP A 13 -11.69 10.05 1.46
CA ASP A 13 -10.51 10.52 0.73
C ASP A 13 -9.50 9.37 0.44
N PRO A 14 -9.07 9.16 -0.83
CA PRO A 14 -8.05 8.16 -1.16
C PRO A 14 -6.73 8.37 -0.41
N ASP A 15 -6.35 9.63 -0.12
CA ASP A 15 -5.10 9.94 0.58
C ASP A 15 -5.18 9.46 2.05
N GLU A 16 -6.32 9.70 2.71
CA GLU A 16 -6.57 9.23 4.07
C GLU A 16 -6.57 7.70 4.16
N MET A 17 -7.24 7.04 3.20
CA MET A 17 -7.29 5.57 3.15
C MET A 17 -5.91 4.96 2.87
N ALA A 18 -5.14 5.54 1.94
CA ALA A 18 -3.78 5.11 1.65
C ALA A 18 -2.85 5.30 2.85
N MET A 19 -2.97 6.43 3.57
CA MET A 19 -2.23 6.67 4.81
C MET A 19 -2.56 5.62 5.88
N GLY A 20 -3.83 5.27 6.04
CA GLY A 20 -4.24 4.20 6.95
C GLY A 20 -3.60 2.85 6.63
N VAL A 21 -3.60 2.46 5.35
CA VAL A 21 -2.92 1.23 4.88
C VAL A 21 -1.42 1.29 5.12
N PHE A 22 -0.78 2.43 4.81
CA PHE A 22 0.65 2.63 5.02
C PHE A 22 1.04 2.47 6.49
N LEU A 23 0.33 3.13 7.41
CA LEU A 23 0.60 3.03 8.84
C LEU A 23 0.38 1.61 9.38
N LYS A 24 -0.68 0.93 8.93
CA LYS A 24 -0.92 -0.47 9.31
C LYS A 24 0.18 -1.40 8.80
N ALA A 25 0.68 -1.18 7.58
CA ALA A 25 1.82 -1.90 7.05
C ALA A 25 3.09 -1.70 7.89
N LEU A 26 3.36 -0.48 8.38
CA LEU A 26 4.48 -0.23 9.30
C LEU A 26 4.31 -0.92 10.65
N GLU A 27 3.08 -0.99 11.17
CA GLU A 27 2.76 -1.75 12.39
C GLU A 27 3.09 -3.23 12.22
N ILE A 28 2.67 -3.86 11.11
CA ILE A 28 2.95 -5.26 10.78
C ILE A 28 4.47 -5.54 10.72
N VAL A 29 5.24 -4.58 10.21
CA VAL A 29 6.71 -4.66 10.13
C VAL A 29 7.40 -4.52 11.50
N GLY A 30 6.66 -4.24 12.57
CA GLY A 30 7.17 -4.12 13.93
C GLY A 30 7.20 -2.68 14.47
N GLY A 31 6.58 -1.75 13.74
CA GLY A 31 6.39 -0.37 14.18
C GLY A 31 7.67 0.49 14.14
N PRO A 32 7.60 1.73 14.65
CA PRO A 32 8.63 2.76 14.45
C PRO A 32 10.00 2.39 15.02
N ARG A 33 10.06 1.66 16.15
CA ARG A 33 11.34 1.19 16.72
C ARG A 33 12.07 0.25 15.77
N LYS A 34 11.33 -0.65 15.12
CA LYS A 34 11.90 -1.57 14.14
C LYS A 34 12.38 -0.86 12.87
N LEU A 35 11.68 0.19 12.45
CA LEU A 35 12.09 1.04 11.32
C LEU A 35 13.47 1.67 11.55
N ILE A 36 13.74 2.14 12.78
CA ILE A 36 15.04 2.71 13.15
C ILE A 36 16.16 1.65 13.04
N GLU A 37 15.86 0.39 13.38
CA GLU A 37 16.82 -0.72 13.27
C GLU A 37 17.16 -1.10 11.83
N TYR A 38 16.24 -0.93 10.87
CA TYR A 38 16.47 -1.32 9.47
C TYR A 38 17.50 -0.45 8.75
N ARG A 39 17.83 0.73 9.28
CA ARG A 39 18.84 1.72 8.83
C ARG A 39 18.71 2.24 7.39
N ASN A 40 18.10 1.49 6.47
CA ASN A 40 17.82 1.86 5.10
C ASN A 40 16.29 1.97 4.91
N LEU A 41 15.81 3.20 4.74
CA LEU A 41 14.38 3.54 4.63
C LEU A 41 13.96 3.84 3.19
N THR A 42 14.81 3.56 2.19
CA THR A 42 14.54 3.81 0.76
C THR A 42 13.33 3.05 0.20
N TRP A 43 12.79 2.11 0.96
CA TRP A 43 11.60 1.34 0.62
C TRP A 43 10.28 1.97 1.09
N LEU A 44 10.32 2.96 2.00
CA LEU A 44 9.12 3.63 2.50
C LEU A 44 8.32 4.30 1.36
N PRO A 45 8.94 5.01 0.39
CA PRO A 45 8.22 5.55 -0.75
C PRO A 45 7.51 4.46 -1.56
N SER A 46 8.19 3.35 -1.85
CA SER A 46 7.60 2.21 -2.57
C SER A 46 6.42 1.57 -1.81
N LEU A 47 6.48 1.54 -0.47
CA LEU A 47 5.37 1.07 0.34
C LEU A 47 4.18 2.04 0.29
N LEU A 48 4.44 3.34 0.32
CA LEU A 48 3.38 4.35 0.20
C LEU A 48 2.70 4.28 -1.18
N GLU A 49 3.49 4.19 -2.26
CA GLU A 49 2.98 3.96 -3.62
C GLU A 49 2.12 2.69 -3.68
N ALA A 50 2.55 1.62 -3.03
CA ALA A 50 1.80 0.37 -2.96
C ALA A 50 0.48 0.52 -2.18
N ALA A 51 0.48 1.27 -1.07
CA ALA A 51 -0.72 1.56 -0.30
C ALA A 51 -1.75 2.31 -1.16
N TYR A 52 -1.32 3.34 -1.89
CA TYR A 52 -2.17 4.06 -2.84
C TYR A 52 -2.69 3.14 -3.94
N ALA A 53 -1.83 2.36 -4.59
CA ALA A 53 -2.23 1.49 -5.68
C ALA A 53 -3.29 0.47 -5.24
N VAL A 54 -3.15 -0.11 -4.04
CA VAL A 54 -4.12 -1.03 -3.45
C VAL A 54 -5.44 -0.32 -3.16
N VAL A 55 -5.41 0.84 -2.50
CA VAL A 55 -6.63 1.60 -2.17
C VAL A 55 -7.39 2.03 -3.42
N LEU A 56 -6.69 2.63 -4.39
CA LEU A 56 -7.29 3.06 -5.66
C LEU A 56 -7.90 1.89 -6.42
N ARG A 57 -7.26 0.71 -6.37
CA ARG A 57 -7.76 -0.49 -7.01
C ARG A 57 -9.02 -1.03 -6.32
N GLU A 58 -8.98 -1.15 -5.00
CA GLU A 58 -9.97 -1.92 -4.23
C GLU A 58 -11.19 -1.08 -3.81
N GLU A 59 -11.00 0.20 -3.44
CA GLU A 59 -12.08 1.08 -2.97
C GLU A 59 -12.64 1.98 -4.08
N PHE A 60 -11.80 2.32 -5.08
CA PHE A 60 -12.17 3.23 -6.16
C PHE A 60 -12.26 2.55 -7.54
N MET A 61 -12.06 1.22 -7.59
CA MET A 61 -12.14 0.39 -8.81
C MET A 61 -11.26 0.87 -9.97
N LYS A 62 -10.20 1.62 -9.69
CA LYS A 62 -9.31 2.17 -10.72
C LYS A 62 -8.58 1.06 -11.47
N THR A 63 -8.34 1.32 -12.75
CA THR A 63 -7.54 0.46 -13.63
C THR A 63 -6.04 0.65 -13.39
N GLU A 64 -5.21 -0.30 -13.84
CA GLU A 64 -3.75 -0.17 -13.76
C GLU A 64 -3.24 1.13 -14.43
N ASP A 65 -3.85 1.53 -15.55
CA ASP A 65 -3.46 2.72 -16.32
C ASP A 65 -3.83 4.01 -15.59
N GLU A 66 -5.04 4.09 -15.01
CA GLU A 66 -5.45 5.24 -14.19
C GLU A 66 -4.59 5.40 -12.95
N ILE A 67 -4.25 4.29 -12.27
CA ILE A 67 -3.37 4.31 -11.10
C ILE A 67 -1.97 4.77 -11.49
N ALA A 68 -1.44 4.27 -12.62
CA ALA A 68 -0.14 4.67 -13.14
C ALA A 68 -0.10 6.17 -13.43
N GLN A 69 -1.13 6.71 -14.08
CA GLN A 69 -1.26 8.14 -14.33
C GLN A 69 -1.37 8.95 -13.04
N PHE A 70 -2.16 8.49 -12.07
CA PHE A 70 -2.36 9.16 -10.79
C PHE A 70 -1.07 9.26 -9.98
N LEU A 71 -0.30 8.16 -9.89
CA LEU A 71 0.92 8.08 -9.10
C LEU A 71 2.19 8.51 -9.85
N GLY A 72 2.09 8.80 -11.15
CA GLY A 72 3.27 9.07 -11.99
C GLY A 72 4.18 7.86 -12.16
N LEU A 73 3.61 6.65 -12.14
CA LEU A 73 4.32 5.37 -12.27
C LEU A 73 4.10 4.78 -13.66
N THR A 74 4.90 3.77 -14.01
CA THR A 74 4.59 2.95 -15.20
C THR A 74 3.48 1.95 -14.88
N ARG A 75 2.66 1.61 -15.88
CA ARG A 75 1.66 0.52 -15.76
C ARG A 75 2.30 -0.79 -15.28
N GLN A 76 3.51 -1.10 -15.73
CA GLN A 76 4.23 -2.30 -15.31
C GLN A 76 4.56 -2.27 -13.81
N THR A 77 4.98 -1.12 -13.27
CA THR A 77 5.22 -0.94 -11.83
C THR A 77 3.95 -1.18 -11.03
N VAL A 78 2.84 -0.58 -11.44
CA VAL A 78 1.52 -0.76 -10.81
C VAL A 78 1.09 -2.23 -10.86
N ARG A 79 1.22 -2.88 -12.02
CA ARG A 79 0.92 -4.30 -12.17
C ARG A 79 1.76 -5.17 -11.23
N ASN A 80 3.06 -4.88 -11.10
CA ASN A 80 3.93 -5.63 -10.20
C ASN A 80 3.50 -5.49 -8.73
N ILE A 81 3.11 -4.28 -8.31
CA ILE A 81 2.55 -4.00 -6.98
C ILE A 81 1.25 -4.79 -6.78
N LEU A 82 0.29 -4.65 -7.70
CA LEU A 82 -1.04 -5.25 -7.61
C LEU A 82 -1.04 -6.78 -7.78
N ARG A 83 0.03 -7.38 -8.31
CA ARG A 83 0.19 -8.84 -8.40
C ARG A 83 1.05 -9.44 -7.29
N ALA A 84 1.64 -8.62 -6.43
CA ALA A 84 2.44 -9.10 -5.32
C ALA A 84 1.63 -10.03 -4.41
N ASP A 85 2.24 -11.14 -4.02
CA ASP A 85 1.67 -12.11 -3.09
C ASP A 85 1.93 -11.66 -1.64
N PRO A 86 0.87 -11.43 -0.82
CA PRO A 86 1.00 -11.03 0.58
C PRO A 86 1.74 -12.05 1.46
N GLU A 87 1.56 -13.35 1.20
CA GLU A 87 2.07 -14.40 2.10
C GLU A 87 3.58 -14.63 1.89
N ALA A 88 4.05 -14.54 0.65
CA ALA A 88 5.47 -14.62 0.29
C ALA A 88 6.33 -13.51 0.92
N VAL A 89 5.71 -12.42 1.41
CA VAL A 89 6.40 -11.29 2.05
C VAL A 89 6.79 -11.61 3.48
N MET A 90 5.96 -12.34 4.24
CA MET A 90 6.23 -12.68 5.64
C MET A 90 7.40 -13.65 5.80
N GLU A 91 7.50 -14.64 4.91
CA GLU A 91 8.64 -15.57 4.89
C GLU A 91 9.96 -14.82 4.64
N ARG A 92 9.96 -13.83 3.75
CA ARG A 92 11.17 -13.04 3.40
C ARG A 92 11.49 -11.94 4.41
N LEU A 93 10.48 -11.43 5.11
CA LEU A 93 10.61 -10.46 6.21
C LEU A 93 11.54 -10.96 7.32
N SER A 94 11.53 -12.28 7.56
CA SER A 94 12.34 -12.92 8.61
C SER A 94 13.86 -12.93 8.32
N GLY A 95 14.30 -12.75 7.06
CA GLY A 95 15.71 -12.88 6.66
C GLY A 95 16.29 -11.78 5.75
N GLU A 96 15.53 -11.27 4.77
CA GLU A 96 16.06 -10.38 3.72
C GLU A 96 16.02 -8.89 4.07
N LEU A 97 15.10 -8.48 4.93
CA LEU A 97 14.91 -7.07 5.32
C LEU A 97 16.16 -6.45 5.98
N ARG A 98 16.97 -7.29 6.64
CA ARG A 98 18.26 -6.89 7.24
C ARG A 98 19.34 -6.53 6.21
N GLN A 99 19.26 -7.03 4.97
CA GLN A 99 20.37 -6.93 4.02
C GLN A 99 20.12 -5.99 2.84
N ARG A 100 18.89 -5.85 2.33
CA ARG A 100 18.64 -5.14 1.06
C ARG A 100 17.40 -4.24 0.99
N GLY A 101 16.57 -4.20 2.03
CA GLY A 101 15.32 -3.43 2.05
C GLY A 101 14.20 -4.01 1.15
N PRO A 102 12.93 -3.69 1.43
CA PRO A 102 11.77 -4.09 0.64
C PRO A 102 11.82 -3.61 -0.82
N ARG A 103 11.80 -4.56 -1.75
CA ARG A 103 11.58 -4.31 -3.18
C ARG A 103 10.10 -4.02 -3.46
N ALA A 104 9.78 -3.47 -4.63
CA ALA A 104 8.39 -3.14 -5.02
C ALA A 104 7.38 -4.29 -4.83
N HIS A 105 7.78 -5.55 -5.06
CA HIS A 105 6.93 -6.71 -4.79
C HIS A 105 6.67 -6.96 -3.30
N ILE A 106 7.65 -6.65 -2.43
CA ILE A 106 7.50 -6.78 -0.97
C ILE A 106 6.57 -5.69 -0.44
N ALA A 107 6.74 -4.46 -0.95
CA ALA A 107 5.85 -3.33 -0.66
C ALA A 107 4.40 -3.63 -1.06
N GLY A 108 4.19 -4.19 -2.25
CA GLY A 108 2.86 -4.58 -2.73
C GLY A 108 2.17 -5.64 -1.85
N GLY A 109 2.89 -6.71 -1.49
CA GLY A 109 2.32 -7.77 -0.64
C GLY A 109 1.97 -7.26 0.77
N LEU A 110 2.84 -6.44 1.35
CA LEU A 110 2.62 -5.84 2.66
C LEU A 110 1.42 -4.87 2.66
N ALA A 111 1.29 -4.02 1.65
CA ALA A 111 0.17 -3.09 1.53
C ALA A 111 -1.17 -3.82 1.41
N LYS A 112 -1.23 -4.90 0.61
CA LYS A 112 -2.43 -5.74 0.50
C LYS A 112 -2.81 -6.40 1.81
N ARG A 113 -1.83 -6.92 2.55
CA ARG A 113 -2.07 -7.52 3.87
C ARG A 113 -2.67 -6.50 4.83
N ALA A 114 -2.04 -5.33 4.93
CA ALA A 114 -2.50 -4.23 5.77
C ALA A 114 -3.93 -3.79 5.41
N PHE A 115 -4.22 -3.62 4.12
CA PHE A 115 -5.56 -3.27 3.65
C PHE A 115 -6.60 -4.32 4.02
N ARG A 116 -6.27 -5.61 3.87
CA ARG A 116 -7.15 -6.72 4.26
C ARG A 116 -7.46 -6.70 5.75
N GLU A 117 -6.46 -6.52 6.62
CA GLU A 117 -6.67 -6.43 8.07
C GLU A 117 -7.55 -5.24 8.46
N ILE A 118 -7.38 -4.09 7.80
CA ILE A 118 -8.25 -2.92 8.01
C ILE A 118 -9.69 -3.22 7.59
N ARG A 119 -9.90 -3.87 6.45
CA ARG A 119 -11.24 -4.25 5.98
C ARG A 119 -11.91 -5.26 6.90
N GLU A 120 -11.18 -6.27 7.34
CA GLU A 120 -11.68 -7.29 8.28
C GLU A 120 -12.06 -6.64 9.63
N ALA A 121 -11.26 -5.71 10.14
CA ALA A 121 -11.55 -4.98 11.37
C ALA A 121 -12.75 -4.02 11.27
N ARG A 122 -13.04 -3.49 10.07
CA ARG A 122 -14.21 -2.61 9.82
C ARG A 122 -15.54 -3.36 9.71
N GLY A 123 -15.53 -4.70 9.60
CA GLY A 123 -16.71 -5.52 9.32
C GLY A 123 -17.15 -5.45 7.84
N PRO A 124 -18.11 -6.29 7.40
CA PRO A 124 -18.58 -6.29 6.02
C PRO A 124 -19.21 -4.93 5.67
N CYS A 125 -18.78 -4.34 4.55
CA CYS A 125 -19.43 -3.16 3.99
C CYS A 125 -20.90 -3.50 3.68
N PRO A 126 -21.88 -2.67 4.07
CA PRO A 126 -23.22 -2.82 3.51
C PRO A 126 -23.11 -2.63 2.00
N MET A 127 -23.44 -3.67 1.25
CA MET A 127 -23.49 -3.61 -0.21
C MET A 127 -24.50 -2.53 -0.61
N PRO A 128 -24.22 -1.71 -1.64
CA PRO A 128 -25.20 -0.77 -2.18
C PRO A 128 -26.45 -1.49 -2.71
#